data_AF-A0A838T5B4-F1
#
_entry.id   AF-A0A838T5B4-F1
#
_cell.length_a   1.000
_cell.length_b   1.000
_cell.length_c   1.000
_cell.angle_alpha   90.00
_cell.angle_beta   90.00
_cell.angle_gamma   90.00
#
_symmetry.space_group_name_H-M   'P 1'
#
loop_
_entity.id
_entity.type
_entity.pdbx_description
1 polymer ?
#
loop_
_entity_poly.entity_id
_entity_poly.type
_entity_poly.pdbx_seq_one_letter_code
_entity_poly.pdbx_strand_id
1 'polypeptide(L)' 'MAPLDFAIGNIAYIGTGYDNGNEGYRNDFCEYNPTLNIWSKKNDFKGVARYHAVGFVRPGL' A
#
# COMPACT_ATOMS: atom_id res chain seq x y z
N MET A 1 2.34 -11.74 -1.31
CA MET A 1 0.95 -12.21 -1.49
C MET A 1 -0.01 -11.08 -1.12
N ALA A 2 -1.00 -10.86 -1.99
CA ALA A 2 -2.09 -9.87 -1.96
C ALA A 2 -1.93 -8.70 -0.96
N PRO A 3 -1.26 -7.62 -1.37
CA PRO A 3 -1.32 -6.33 -0.67
C PRO A 3 -2.70 -5.69 -0.88
N LEU A 4 -2.99 -4.64 -0.12
CA LEU A 4 -4.04 -3.70 -0.50
C LEU A 4 -3.48 -2.72 -1.53
N ASP A 5 -4.30 -2.32 -2.49
CA ASP A 5 -3.98 -1.29 -3.45
C ASP A 5 -5.17 -0.37 -3.71
N PHE A 6 -4.87 0.89 -4.01
CA PHE A 6 -5.84 1.87 -4.52
C PHE A 6 -5.13 3.02 -5.22
N ALA A 7 -5.86 3.83 -6.00
CA ALA A 7 -5.30 5.01 -6.66
C ALA A 7 -6.13 6.26 -6.35
N ILE A 8 -5.45 7.37 -6.04
CA ILE A 8 -6.07 8.69 -5.88
C ILE A 8 -5.41 9.64 -6.89
N GLY A 9 -6.21 10.15 -7.84
CA GLY A 9 -5.67 10.90 -8.97
C GLY A 9 -4.68 10.06 -9.78
N ASN A 10 -3.47 10.57 -9.97
CA ASN A 10 -2.40 9.89 -10.71
C ASN A 10 -1.39 9.16 -9.80
N ILE A 11 -1.67 9.04 -8.50
CA ILE A 11 -0.79 8.40 -7.52
C ILE A 11 -1.41 7.05 -7.12
N ALA A 12 -0.60 5.99 -7.22
CA ALA A 12 -0.99 4.66 -6.77
C ALA A 12 -0.46 4.43 -5.34
N TYR A 13 -1.23 3.71 -4.54
CA TYR A 13 -0.91 3.37 -3.16
C TYR A 13 -0.92 1.86 -3.00
N ILE A 14 0.04 1.35 -2.25
CA ILE A 14 0.14 -0.06 -1.90
C ILE A 14 0.50 -0.20 -0.43
N GLY A 15 0.02 -1.24 0.22
CA GLY A 15 0.57 -1.62 1.50
C GLY A 15 -0.05 -2.84 2.13
N THR A 16 0.47 -3.19 3.29
CA THR A 16 0.24 -4.49 3.92
C THR A 16 0.62 -5.64 2.96
N GLY A 17 0.22 -6.87 3.26
CA GLY A 17 0.50 -8.05 2.46
C GLY A 17 1.32 -9.08 3.23
N TYR A 18 1.74 -10.12 2.51
CA TYR A 18 2.60 -11.16 3.05
C TYR A 18 3.81 -11.35 2.15
N ASP A 19 5.01 -11.20 2.70
CA ASP A 19 6.25 -11.52 2.00
C ASP A 19 6.64 -12.99 2.29
N ASN A 20 6.72 -13.78 1.21
CA ASN A 20 7.13 -15.20 1.26
C ASN A 20 8.64 -15.38 1.46
N GLY A 21 9.41 -14.30 1.42
CA GLY A 21 10.84 -14.30 1.68
C GLY A 21 11.15 -14.47 3.15
N ASN A 22 11.30 -13.35 3.87
CA ASN A 22 11.73 -13.35 5.28
C ASN A 22 10.89 -12.46 6.20
N GLU A 23 10.00 -11.62 5.66
CA GLU A 23 9.36 -10.56 6.44
C GLU A 23 7.93 -10.87 6.88
N GLY A 24 7.33 -11.99 6.41
CA GLY A 24 6.01 -12.44 6.83
C GLY A 24 4.93 -11.39 6.58
N TYR A 25 4.04 -11.18 7.56
CA TYR A 25 3.00 -10.15 7.45
C TYR A 25 3.60 -8.75 7.45
N ARG A 26 3.15 -7.94 6.49
CA ARG A 26 3.62 -6.58 6.28
C ARG A 26 2.62 -5.54 6.79
N ASN A 27 3.15 -4.41 7.22
CA ASN A 27 2.40 -3.20 7.56
C ASN A 27 2.96 -1.96 6.85
N ASP A 28 3.89 -2.13 5.92
CA ASP A 28 4.43 -1.03 5.14
C ASP A 28 3.35 -0.41 4.25
N PHE A 29 3.49 0.89 4.02
CA PHE A 29 2.63 1.66 3.14
C PHE A 29 3.48 2.57 2.26
N CYS A 30 3.26 2.53 0.96
CA CYS A 30 4.05 3.25 -0.04
C CYS A 30 3.12 3.88 -1.09
N GLU A 31 3.58 4.99 -1.68
CA GLU A 31 2.94 5.61 -2.83
C GLU A 31 3.88 5.60 -4.05
N TYR A 32 3.31 5.45 -5.23
CA TYR A 32 4.00 5.50 -6.51
C TYR A 32 3.58 6.75 -7.28
N ASN A 33 4.56 7.56 -7.65
CA ASN A 33 4.37 8.68 -8.56
C ASN A 33 4.88 8.29 -9.96
N PRO A 34 4.00 8.08 -10.96
CA PRO A 34 4.39 7.69 -12.31
C PRO A 34 5.04 8.83 -13.11
N THR A 35 4.80 10.10 -12.77
CA THR A 35 5.45 11.25 -13.42
C THR A 35 6.95 11.29 -13.10
N LEU A 36 7.29 10.97 -11.85
CA LEU A 36 8.69 10.94 -11.40
C LEU A 36 9.31 9.55 -11.54
N ASN A 37 8.48 8.51 -11.70
CA ASN A 37 8.85 7.10 -11.65
C ASN A 37 9.54 6.71 -10.33
N ILE A 38 8.94 7.10 -9.20
CA ILE A 38 9.51 6.91 -7.86
C ILE A 38 8.46 6.30 -6.92
N TRP A 39 8.91 5.33 -6.12
CA TRP A 39 8.20 4.85 -4.93
C TRP A 39 8.66 5.63 -3.69
N SER A 40 7.71 6.12 -2.90
CA SER A 40 7.96 6.85 -1.66
C SER A 40 7.27 6.16 -0.48
N LYS A 41 8.01 5.99 0.60
CA LYS A 41 7.49 5.41 1.84
C LYS A 41 6.54 6.40 2.52
N LYS A 42 5.41 5.91 3.03
CA LYS A 42 4.47 6.64 3.87
C LYS A 42 4.48 6.07 5.28
N ASN A 43 3.68 6.67 6.17
CA ASN A 43 3.45 6.08 7.48
C ASN A 43 2.91 4.65 7.33
N ASP A 44 3.50 3.74 8.08
CA ASP A 44 3.04 2.36 8.16
C ASP A 44 1.58 2.29 8.59
N PHE A 45 0.91 1.22 8.16
CA PHE A 45 -0.39 0.87 8.65
C PHE A 45 -0.32 0.64 10.16
N LYS A 46 -1.07 1.45 10.92
CA LYS A 46 -1.00 1.47 12.39
C LYS A 46 -1.61 0.24 13.07
N GLY A 47 -2.35 -0.58 12.33
CA GLY A 47 -2.93 -1.82 12.85
C GLY A 47 -1.97 -3.01 12.74
N VAL A 48 -2.42 -4.17 13.21
CA VAL A 48 -1.67 -5.43 13.08
C VAL A 48 -1.44 -5.73 11.60
N ALA A 49 -0.19 -6.08 11.26
CA ALA A 49 0.22 -6.51 9.93
C ALA A 49 -0.69 -7.64 9.41
N ARG A 50 -1.09 -7.57 8.14
CA ARG A 50 -2.09 -8.46 7.55
C ARG A 50 -1.91 -8.56 6.04
N TYR A 51 -2.59 -9.50 5.41
CA TYR A 51 -2.69 -9.66 3.96
C TYR A 51 -4.17 -9.90 3.60
N HIS A 52 -4.53 -9.79 2.32
CA HIS A 52 -5.94 -9.83 1.87
C HIS A 52 -6.78 -8.65 2.40
N ALA A 53 -6.15 -7.49 2.63
CA ALA A 53 -6.86 -6.27 2.96
C ALA A 53 -7.55 -5.68 1.71
N VAL A 54 -8.65 -4.95 1.91
CA VAL A 54 -9.43 -4.30 0.84
C VAL A 54 -9.08 -2.82 0.77
N GLY A 55 -8.73 -2.34 -0.43
CA GLY A 55 -8.60 -0.92 -0.74
C GLY A 55 -9.91 -0.35 -1.27
N PHE A 56 -10.26 0.88 -0.89
CA PHE A 56 -11.36 1.63 -1.47
C PHE A 56 -11.03 3.13 -1.52
N VAL A 57 -11.68 3.85 -2.42
CA VAL A 57 -11.50 5.29 -2.60
C VAL A 57 -12.86 5.96 -2.55
N ARG A 58 -12.91 7.13 -1.91
CA ARG A 58 -14.08 8.01 -1.94
C ARG A 58 -13.75 9.25 -2.75
N PRO A 59 -14.46 9.53 -3.85
CA PRO A 59 -14.36 10.81 -4.54
C PRO A 59 -14.85 11.97 -3.67
N GLY A 60 -14.12 13.08 -3.62
CA GLY A 60 -14.59 14.35 -3.04
C GLY A 60 -14.27 14.59 -1.55
N LEU A 61 -13.23 13.96 -1.01
CA LEU A 61 -12.57 14.31 0.25
C LEU A 61 -11.06 14.37 0.06
#